data_AF-A0A920C9Z9-F1
#
_entry.id   AF-A0A920C9Z9-F1
#
_cell.length_a   1.000
_cell.length_b   1.000
_cell.length_c   1.000
_cell.angle_alpha   90.00
_cell.angle_beta   90.00
_cell.angle_gamma   90.00
#
_symmetry.space_group_name_H-M   'P 1'
#
loop_
_entity.id
_entity.type
_entity.pdbx_description
1 polymer ?
#
loop_
_entity_poly.entity_id
_entity_poly.type
_entity_poly.pdbx_seq_one_letter_code
_entity_poly.pdbx_strand_id
1 'polypeptide(L)'
;MFGHMQAFTDHYLKLLELTGYSTASEDNIPFQYQCESEAAELRKLRQTYDLEKAAGSGDELSRIINLMKWVGQKLKHGDVPAPDPCHALHVLEHVRQTGARMNCYAIATVLNEAYLSLGFRSRRVYCRPYDPYDPDSHVVTAVFSESLRKWVYMDASWSHFVTDDQGILLSPEEFRYRLGQRLPVRLNGNPESSEWNEFYLSYMAKNLFWFMTPLHSEYNAEAVRPSKTYCVLLPEHFEPVEMKQAPPENVSVIVSRSPLHFWSPPAAHVADKETAPAK
;
A
#
# COMPACT_ATOMS: atom_id res chain seq x y z
N MET A 1 -22.04 -1.99 -9.48
CA MET A 1 -20.86 -2.14 -8.61
C MET A 1 -20.74 -3.63 -8.30
N PHE A 2 -19.69 -4.31 -8.77
CA PHE A 2 -19.59 -5.79 -8.81
C PHE A 2 -19.54 -6.47 -7.43
N GLY A 3 -19.21 -5.72 -6.36
CA GLY A 3 -19.04 -6.27 -5.01
C GLY A 3 -20.32 -6.67 -4.24
N HIS A 4 -21.51 -6.56 -4.83
CA HIS A 4 -22.78 -6.94 -4.16
C HIS A 4 -23.32 -8.33 -4.55
N MET A 5 -22.70 -9.02 -5.49
CA MET A 5 -23.16 -10.35 -5.90
C MET A 5 -22.41 -11.43 -5.10
N GLN A 6 -23.12 -12.16 -4.23
CA GLN A 6 -22.53 -13.21 -3.40
C GLN A 6 -21.71 -14.24 -4.22
N ALA A 7 -22.21 -14.65 -5.39
CA ALA A 7 -21.51 -15.56 -6.28
C ALA A 7 -20.16 -15.00 -6.79
N PHE A 8 -20.06 -13.68 -6.97
CA PHE A 8 -18.82 -12.99 -7.34
C PHE A 8 -17.84 -12.99 -6.16
N THR A 9 -18.31 -12.66 -4.96
CA THR A 9 -17.51 -12.74 -3.74
C THR A 9 -16.93 -14.15 -3.54
N ASP A 10 -17.76 -15.19 -3.61
CA ASP A 10 -17.33 -16.57 -3.44
C ASP A 10 -16.32 -17.02 -4.50
N HIS A 11 -16.45 -16.52 -5.74
CA HIS A 11 -15.49 -16.78 -6.81
C HIS A 11 -14.09 -16.26 -6.46
N TYR A 12 -13.95 -14.99 -6.04
CA TYR A 12 -12.61 -14.45 -5.71
C TYR A 12 -12.04 -15.03 -4.43
N LEU A 13 -12.87 -15.26 -3.40
CA LEU A 13 -12.41 -15.97 -2.21
C LEU A 13 -11.86 -17.35 -2.57
N LYS A 14 -12.54 -18.08 -3.47
CA LYS A 14 -12.05 -19.39 -3.95
C LYS A 14 -10.78 -19.27 -4.78
N LEU A 15 -10.63 -18.23 -5.61
CA LEU A 15 -9.37 -17.96 -6.32
C LEU A 15 -8.21 -17.73 -5.34
N LEU A 16 -8.41 -16.92 -4.30
CA LEU A 16 -7.38 -16.68 -3.28
C LEU A 16 -7.05 -17.95 -2.49
N GLU A 17 -8.05 -18.78 -2.18
CA GLU A 17 -7.89 -20.07 -1.51
C GLU A 17 -7.02 -21.04 -2.34
N LEU A 18 -7.27 -21.13 -3.64
CA LEU A 18 -6.63 -22.09 -4.54
C LEU A 18 -5.26 -21.63 -5.05
N THR A 19 -4.89 -20.36 -4.86
CA THR A 19 -3.66 -19.80 -5.39
C THR A 19 -2.69 -19.44 -4.28
N GLY A 20 -1.65 -20.26 -4.16
CA GLY A 20 -0.55 -20.04 -3.23
C GLY A 20 0.58 -19.20 -3.83
N TYR A 21 1.41 -18.67 -2.94
CA TYR A 21 2.75 -18.20 -3.29
C TYR A 21 3.77 -19.31 -3.04
N SER A 22 4.91 -19.23 -3.72
CA SER A 22 6.03 -20.13 -3.48
C SER A 22 6.62 -19.90 -2.08
N THR A 23 7.07 -20.98 -1.45
CA THR A 23 7.83 -20.96 -0.19
C THR A 23 9.33 -21.06 -0.42
N ALA A 24 9.78 -21.09 -1.68
CA ALA A 24 11.20 -21.17 -2.01
C ALA A 24 11.97 -19.93 -1.56
N SER A 25 13.20 -20.16 -1.09
CA SER A 25 14.15 -19.12 -0.75
C SER A 25 14.93 -18.72 -2.00
N GLU A 26 14.87 -17.44 -2.35
CA GLU A 26 15.58 -16.75 -3.43
C GLU A 26 16.27 -15.51 -2.81
N ASP A 27 16.93 -14.70 -3.62
CA ASP A 27 17.59 -13.49 -3.16
C ASP A 27 16.59 -12.41 -2.70
N ASN A 28 16.95 -11.68 -1.64
CA ASN A 28 16.15 -10.56 -1.15
C ASN A 28 16.05 -9.44 -2.18
N ILE A 29 14.86 -8.85 -2.32
CA ILE A 29 14.65 -7.67 -3.16
C ILE A 29 15.15 -6.43 -2.40
N PRO A 30 16.07 -5.63 -2.98
CA PRO A 30 16.69 -4.50 -2.30
C PRO A 30 15.80 -3.25 -2.35
N PHE A 31 14.61 -3.31 -1.72
CA PHE A 31 13.72 -2.16 -1.63
C PHE A 31 14.40 -0.96 -0.96
N GLN A 32 14.17 0.23 -1.52
CA GLN A 32 14.74 1.48 -1.04
C GLN A 32 13.63 2.46 -0.65
N TYR A 33 13.90 3.24 0.39
CA TYR A 33 12.96 4.20 0.96
C TYR A 33 13.70 5.51 1.16
N GLN A 34 13.19 6.57 0.55
CA GLN A 34 13.79 7.89 0.68
C GLN A 34 13.76 8.33 2.14
N CYS A 35 14.91 8.74 2.66
CA CYS A 35 15.00 9.27 4.01
C CYS A 35 14.45 10.70 4.06
N GLU A 36 13.71 11.01 5.13
CA GLU A 36 13.12 12.31 5.41
C GLU A 36 14.16 13.43 5.55
N SER A 37 15.38 13.09 5.99
CA SER A 37 16.48 14.05 6.14
C SER A 37 17.10 14.47 4.81
N GLU A 38 16.99 13.62 3.78
CA GLU A 38 17.64 13.79 2.49
C GLU A 38 16.80 14.58 1.48
N ALA A 39 15.48 14.68 1.69
CA ALA A 39 14.55 15.32 0.75
C ALA A 39 13.97 16.64 1.26
N ALA A 40 14.32 17.75 0.60
CA ALA A 40 13.74 19.07 0.90
C ALA A 40 12.21 19.09 0.77
N GLU A 41 11.66 18.38 -0.22
CA GLU A 41 10.20 18.34 -0.47
C GLU A 41 9.43 17.54 0.59
N LEU A 42 10.01 16.46 1.13
CA LEU A 42 9.40 15.74 2.26
C LEU A 42 9.37 16.62 3.52
N ARG A 43 10.45 17.36 3.80
CA ARG A 43 10.48 18.32 4.90
C ARG A 43 9.45 19.43 4.72
N LYS A 44 9.33 19.96 3.50
CA LYS A 44 8.32 20.96 3.14
C LYS A 44 6.90 20.41 3.33
N LEU A 45 6.60 19.21 2.84
CA LEU A 45 5.32 18.53 3.05
C LEU A 45 4.98 18.42 4.54
N ARG A 46 5.92 17.91 5.35
CA ARG A 46 5.76 17.78 6.81
C ARG A 46 5.43 19.12 7.47
N GLN A 47 6.14 20.17 7.09
CA GLN A 47 5.99 21.51 7.69
C GLN A 47 4.71 22.22 7.22
N THR A 48 4.40 22.19 5.93
CA THR A 48 3.22 22.87 5.35
C THR A 48 1.91 22.35 5.95
N TYR A 49 1.83 21.05 6.24
CA TYR A 49 0.60 20.42 6.73
C TYR A 49 0.63 20.02 8.20
N ASP A 50 1.70 20.37 8.93
CA ASP A 50 1.90 20.02 10.34
C ASP A 50 1.66 18.52 10.59
N LEU A 51 2.36 17.67 9.82
CA LEU A 51 2.10 16.23 9.81
C LEU A 51 2.44 15.55 11.14
N GLU A 52 3.34 16.13 11.95
CA GLU A 52 3.59 15.64 13.31
C GLU A 52 2.34 15.79 14.19
N LYS A 53 1.64 16.93 14.08
CA LYS A 53 0.37 17.13 14.78
C LYS A 53 -0.73 16.23 14.23
N ALA A 54 -0.76 16.00 12.92
CA ALA A 54 -1.71 15.08 12.30
C ALA A 54 -1.53 13.63 12.78
N ALA A 55 -0.28 13.18 12.91
CA ALA A 55 0.05 11.87 13.48
C ALA A 55 -0.30 11.80 14.98
N GLY A 56 -0.08 12.89 15.71
CA GLY A 56 -0.24 12.97 17.15
C GLY A 56 0.93 12.35 17.92
N SER A 57 0.83 12.36 19.24
CA SER A 57 1.88 11.91 20.17
C SER A 57 1.63 10.52 20.78
N GLY A 58 0.73 9.72 20.18
CA GLY A 58 0.44 8.36 20.62
C GLY A 58 1.55 7.37 20.24
N ASP A 59 1.28 6.08 20.46
CA ASP A 59 2.16 5.00 20.02
C ASP A 59 2.30 4.95 18.48
N GLU A 60 3.26 4.15 18.00
CA GLU A 60 3.58 4.01 16.58
C GLU A 60 2.33 3.68 15.73
N LEU A 61 1.52 2.71 16.15
CA LEU A 61 0.35 2.26 15.40
C LEU A 61 -0.73 3.34 15.37
N SER A 62 -0.94 4.02 16.50
CA SER A 62 -1.82 5.17 16.58
C SER A 62 -1.40 6.28 15.60
N ARG A 63 -0.10 6.61 15.54
CA ARG A 63 0.44 7.60 14.59
C ARG A 63 0.23 7.19 13.13
N ILE A 64 0.49 5.92 12.81
CA ILE A 64 0.24 5.34 11.48
C ILE A 64 -1.23 5.52 11.10
N ILE A 65 -2.16 5.06 11.94
CA ILE A 65 -3.61 5.13 11.68
C ILE A 65 -4.09 6.58 11.56
N ASN A 66 -3.58 7.49 12.40
CA ASN A 66 -3.97 8.89 12.40
C ASN A 66 -3.57 9.60 11.10
N LEU A 67 -2.38 9.33 10.56
CA LEU A 67 -1.95 9.87 9.27
C LEU A 67 -2.82 9.35 8.13
N MET A 68 -3.12 8.05 8.11
CA MET A 68 -4.04 7.47 7.13
C MET A 68 -5.42 8.16 7.17
N LYS A 69 -5.98 8.34 8.37
CA LYS A 69 -7.26 9.06 8.56
C LYS A 69 -7.15 10.53 8.15
N TRP A 70 -6.05 11.20 8.45
CA TRP A 70 -5.82 12.59 8.04
C TRP A 70 -5.85 12.73 6.52
N VAL A 71 -5.17 11.83 5.79
CA VAL A 71 -5.22 11.83 4.32
C VAL A 71 -6.64 11.59 3.82
N GLY A 72 -7.37 10.59 4.33
CA GLY A 72 -8.76 10.33 3.91
C GLY A 72 -9.77 11.42 4.30
N GLN A 73 -9.43 12.26 5.28
CA GLN A 73 -10.18 13.48 5.56
C GLN A 73 -9.91 14.58 4.53
N LYS A 74 -8.64 14.75 4.11
CA LYS A 74 -8.22 15.75 3.13
C LYS A 74 -8.60 15.41 1.69
N LEU A 75 -8.54 14.14 1.33
CA LEU A 75 -8.79 13.65 -0.02
C LEU A 75 -9.98 12.70 0.00
N LYS A 76 -11.07 13.09 -0.66
CA LYS A 76 -12.24 12.23 -0.83
C LYS A 76 -12.05 11.36 -2.05
N HIS A 77 -12.33 10.06 -1.90
CA HIS A 77 -12.24 9.13 -3.00
C HIS A 77 -13.32 9.40 -4.07
N GLY A 78 -12.91 9.29 -5.33
CA GLY A 78 -13.72 9.37 -6.54
C GLY A 78 -12.89 8.95 -7.74
N ASP A 79 -13.34 9.28 -8.94
CA ASP A 79 -12.75 8.75 -10.18
C ASP A 79 -11.89 9.78 -10.92
N VAL A 80 -11.62 10.95 -10.31
CA VAL A 80 -10.80 11.98 -10.97
C VAL A 80 -9.37 11.45 -11.12
N PRO A 81 -8.82 11.45 -12.35
CA PRO A 81 -7.44 11.04 -12.59
C PRO A 81 -6.46 11.85 -11.75
N ALA A 82 -5.34 11.22 -11.41
CA ALA A 82 -4.27 11.91 -10.70
C ALA A 82 -3.75 13.10 -11.53
N PRO A 83 -3.56 14.28 -10.92
CA PRO A 83 -2.95 15.40 -11.62
C PRO A 83 -1.48 15.11 -11.93
N ASP A 84 -0.96 15.74 -12.98
CA ASP A 84 0.46 15.71 -13.34
C ASP A 84 1.10 17.06 -12.96
N PRO A 85 2.08 17.09 -12.02
CA PRO A 85 2.75 15.95 -11.40
C PRO A 85 1.98 15.33 -10.21
N CYS A 86 2.07 14.01 -10.07
CA CYS A 86 1.41 13.28 -8.98
C CYS A 86 2.34 13.13 -7.77
N HIS A 87 2.40 14.15 -6.92
CA HIS A 87 3.04 14.13 -5.60
C HIS A 87 2.19 14.88 -4.57
N ALA A 88 2.42 14.65 -3.28
CA ALA A 88 1.53 15.05 -2.19
C ALA A 88 1.24 16.55 -2.16
N LEU A 89 2.27 17.40 -2.28
CA LEU A 89 2.08 18.86 -2.29
C LEU A 89 1.18 19.31 -3.45
N HIS A 90 1.36 18.75 -4.65
CA HIS A 90 0.56 19.13 -5.81
C HIS A 90 -0.88 18.61 -5.72
N VAL A 91 -1.05 17.33 -5.34
CA VAL A 91 -2.38 16.71 -5.20
C VAL A 91 -3.21 17.41 -4.11
N LEU A 92 -2.61 17.69 -2.95
CA LEU A 92 -3.29 18.37 -1.85
C LEU A 92 -3.69 19.80 -2.24
N GLU A 93 -2.83 20.53 -2.94
CA GLU A 93 -3.14 21.87 -3.42
C GLU A 93 -4.22 21.85 -4.52
N HIS A 94 -4.14 20.90 -5.46
CA HIS A 94 -5.16 20.71 -6.49
C HIS A 94 -6.54 20.49 -5.86
N VAL A 95 -6.67 19.54 -4.92
CA VAL A 95 -7.95 19.29 -4.24
C VAL A 95 -8.41 20.49 -3.42
N ARG A 96 -7.49 21.22 -2.77
CA ARG A 96 -7.84 22.45 -2.05
C ARG A 96 -8.45 23.51 -2.96
N GLN A 97 -7.99 23.61 -4.20
CA GLN A 97 -8.47 24.59 -5.19
C GLN A 97 -9.76 24.14 -5.89
N THR A 98 -9.90 22.85 -6.19
CA THR A 98 -10.98 22.34 -7.06
C THR A 98 -12.09 21.60 -6.32
N GLY A 99 -11.84 21.11 -5.10
CA GLY A 99 -12.73 20.19 -4.41
C GLY A 99 -12.83 18.80 -5.05
N ALA A 100 -11.90 18.47 -5.97
CA ALA A 100 -11.95 17.22 -6.73
C ALA A 100 -11.81 15.98 -5.85
N ARG A 101 -12.49 14.91 -6.27
CA ARG A 101 -12.49 13.61 -5.59
C ARG A 101 -11.52 12.67 -6.29
N MET A 102 -10.37 12.44 -5.67
CA MET A 102 -9.22 11.76 -6.27
C MET A 102 -9.38 10.25 -6.33
N ASN A 103 -8.77 9.63 -7.34
CA ASN A 103 -8.65 8.17 -7.42
C ASN A 103 -7.73 7.59 -6.33
N CYS A 104 -7.84 6.28 -6.11
CA CYS A 104 -7.07 5.55 -5.08
C CYS A 104 -5.56 5.75 -5.24
N TYR A 105 -5.10 5.85 -6.48
CA TYR A 105 -3.69 6.06 -6.80
C TYR A 105 -3.12 7.39 -6.27
N ALA A 106 -3.78 8.51 -6.52
CA ALA A 106 -3.35 9.80 -6.01
C ALA A 106 -3.41 9.84 -4.47
N ILE A 107 -4.44 9.23 -3.88
CA ILE A 107 -4.60 9.17 -2.42
C ILE A 107 -3.47 8.33 -1.77
N ALA A 108 -3.17 7.14 -2.31
CA ALA A 108 -2.07 6.31 -1.85
C ALA A 108 -0.71 7.00 -2.01
N THR A 109 -0.53 7.79 -3.07
CA THR A 109 0.67 8.64 -3.26
C THR A 109 0.84 9.64 -2.13
N VAL A 110 -0.22 10.39 -1.80
CA VAL A 110 -0.17 11.36 -0.71
C VAL A 110 0.10 10.68 0.63
N LEU A 111 -0.53 9.53 0.90
CA LEU A 111 -0.29 8.78 2.13
C LEU A 111 1.15 8.25 2.22
N ASN A 112 1.68 7.71 1.13
CA ASN A 112 3.06 7.22 1.10
C ASN A 112 4.06 8.34 1.40
N GLU A 113 3.93 9.49 0.74
CA GLU A 113 4.85 10.60 0.96
C GLU A 113 4.67 11.24 2.36
N ALA A 114 3.45 11.25 2.90
CA ALA A 114 3.21 11.68 4.28
C ALA A 114 3.94 10.78 5.29
N TYR A 115 3.90 9.46 5.12
CA TYR A 115 4.66 8.52 5.93
C TYR A 115 6.17 8.71 5.79
N LEU A 116 6.68 8.75 4.56
CA LEU A 116 8.10 8.99 4.29
C LEU A 116 8.58 10.30 4.94
N SER A 117 7.76 11.36 4.95
CA SER A 117 8.13 12.64 5.55
C SER A 117 8.33 12.60 7.07
N LEU A 118 7.80 11.58 7.73
CA LEU A 118 7.90 11.33 9.17
C LEU A 118 8.84 10.15 9.50
N GLY A 119 9.60 9.67 8.51
CA GLY A 119 10.58 8.60 8.69
C GLY A 119 9.99 7.18 8.67
N PHE A 120 8.69 7.03 8.42
CA PHE A 120 8.09 5.70 8.28
C PHE A 120 8.51 5.07 6.94
N ARG A 121 8.94 3.81 7.01
CA ARG A 121 9.21 2.98 5.84
C ARG A 121 7.88 2.58 5.18
N SER A 122 7.49 3.25 4.11
CA SER A 122 6.25 2.96 3.39
C SER A 122 6.45 2.82 1.89
N ARG A 123 5.52 2.15 1.22
CA ARG A 123 5.43 2.10 -0.24
C ARG A 123 3.99 1.98 -0.70
N ARG A 124 3.69 2.55 -1.86
CA ARG A 124 2.43 2.29 -2.54
C ARG A 124 2.41 0.87 -3.08
N VAL A 125 1.28 0.21 -2.98
CA VAL A 125 1.08 -1.16 -3.46
C VAL A 125 -0.14 -1.16 -4.36
N TYR A 126 0.06 -1.57 -5.60
CA TYR A 126 -1.03 -1.90 -6.51
C TYR A 126 -1.53 -3.30 -6.14
N CYS A 127 -2.79 -3.36 -5.75
CA CYS A 127 -3.56 -4.57 -5.52
C CYS A 127 -4.29 -4.89 -6.83
N ARG A 128 -3.88 -5.97 -7.50
CA ARG A 128 -4.31 -6.30 -8.86
C ARG A 128 -5.25 -7.51 -8.88
N PRO A 129 -6.28 -7.50 -9.73
CA PRO A 129 -7.18 -8.63 -9.90
C PRO A 129 -6.56 -9.76 -10.73
N TYR A 130 -7.22 -10.92 -10.70
CA TYR A 130 -6.90 -12.05 -11.58
C TYR A 130 -7.28 -11.79 -13.04
N ASP A 131 -8.45 -11.20 -13.27
CA ASP A 131 -9.05 -11.03 -14.59
C ASP A 131 -8.35 -9.89 -15.37
N PRO A 132 -7.69 -10.16 -16.51
CA PRO A 132 -7.03 -9.13 -17.30
C PRO A 132 -8.01 -8.19 -18.01
N TYR A 133 -9.30 -8.52 -18.07
CA TYR A 133 -10.34 -7.68 -18.65
C TYR A 133 -11.06 -6.81 -17.62
N ASP A 134 -10.72 -6.93 -16.34
CA ASP A 134 -11.17 -6.00 -15.31
C ASP A 134 -10.19 -4.83 -15.20
N PRO A 135 -10.55 -3.63 -15.70
CA PRO A 135 -9.66 -2.47 -15.66
C PRO A 135 -9.55 -1.88 -14.25
N ASP A 136 -10.44 -2.27 -13.33
CA ASP A 136 -10.48 -1.75 -11.98
C ASP A 136 -9.50 -2.50 -11.07
N SER A 137 -8.60 -1.74 -10.47
CA SER A 137 -7.63 -2.20 -9.49
C SER A 137 -7.53 -1.20 -8.35
N HIS A 138 -7.04 -1.63 -7.21
CA HIS A 138 -6.93 -0.74 -6.04
C HIS A 138 -5.48 -0.43 -5.72
N VAL A 139 -5.21 0.78 -5.24
CA VAL A 139 -3.87 1.18 -4.81
C VAL A 139 -3.95 1.65 -3.37
N VAL A 140 -3.10 1.06 -2.54
CA VAL A 140 -3.04 1.29 -1.09
C VAL A 140 -1.62 1.62 -0.69
N THR A 141 -1.40 1.93 0.59
CA THR A 141 -0.06 2.11 1.13
C THR A 141 0.22 1.02 2.15
N ALA A 142 1.34 0.32 1.96
CA ALA A 142 1.91 -0.55 2.98
C ALA A 142 2.97 0.25 3.75
N VAL A 143 2.94 0.17 5.08
CA VAL A 143 3.93 0.79 5.96
C VAL A 143 4.47 -0.25 6.92
N PHE A 144 5.78 -0.28 7.12
CA PHE A 144 6.42 -1.19 8.07
C PHE A 144 6.24 -0.65 9.48
N SER A 145 5.69 -1.47 10.37
CA SER A 145 5.62 -1.18 11.80
C SER A 145 6.79 -1.85 12.49
N GLU A 146 7.59 -1.05 13.19
CA GLU A 146 8.68 -1.54 14.02
C GLU A 146 8.16 -2.27 15.26
N SER A 147 7.05 -1.81 15.85
CA SER A 147 6.45 -2.45 17.03
C SER A 147 5.86 -3.82 16.73
N LEU A 148 5.25 -4.02 15.55
CA LEU A 148 4.74 -5.32 15.11
C LEU A 148 5.75 -6.13 14.31
N ARG A 149 6.87 -5.52 13.90
CA ARG A 149 7.92 -6.09 13.03
C ARG A 149 7.37 -6.67 11.71
N LYS A 150 6.38 -5.99 11.14
CA LYS A 150 5.75 -6.39 9.87
C LYS A 150 5.16 -5.19 9.12
N TRP A 151 4.89 -5.41 7.83
CA TRP A 151 4.09 -4.50 7.03
C TRP A 151 2.64 -4.47 7.49
N VAL A 152 2.01 -3.30 7.47
CA VAL A 152 0.57 -3.14 7.74
C VAL A 152 -0.12 -2.44 6.56
N TYR A 153 -1.35 -2.89 6.28
CA TYR A 153 -2.20 -2.38 5.21
C TYR A 153 -2.90 -1.08 5.64
N MET A 154 -2.76 -0.02 4.83
CA MET A 154 -3.38 1.28 5.07
C MET A 154 -4.03 1.83 3.80
N ASP A 155 -5.34 2.04 3.85
CA ASP A 155 -6.15 2.53 2.74
C ASP A 155 -6.81 3.86 3.07
N ALA A 156 -6.14 4.96 2.72
CA ALA A 156 -6.68 6.30 2.92
C ALA A 156 -7.86 6.64 2.00
N SER A 157 -8.13 5.87 0.93
CA SER A 157 -9.24 6.16 0.00
C SER A 157 -10.58 6.16 0.74
N TRP A 158 -10.73 5.21 1.65
CA TRP A 158 -11.93 5.07 2.47
C TRP A 158 -11.65 5.13 3.98
N SER A 159 -10.44 5.52 4.36
CA SER A 159 -9.98 5.54 5.76
C SER A 159 -10.08 4.18 6.45
N HIS A 160 -9.62 3.13 5.75
CA HIS A 160 -9.68 1.75 6.22
C HIS A 160 -8.30 1.19 6.56
N PHE A 161 -8.25 0.50 7.69
CA PHE A 161 -7.26 -0.52 8.00
C PHE A 161 -8.00 -1.82 8.34
N VAL A 162 -7.30 -2.93 8.31
CA VAL A 162 -7.86 -4.25 8.62
C VAL A 162 -7.12 -4.88 9.79
N THR A 163 -7.85 -5.58 10.65
CA THR A 163 -7.29 -6.36 11.76
C THR A 163 -7.78 -7.82 11.71
N ASP A 164 -7.08 -8.68 12.43
CA ASP A 164 -7.64 -9.97 12.83
C ASP A 164 -8.73 -9.81 13.92
N ASP A 165 -9.20 -10.94 14.43
CA ASP A 165 -10.16 -11.06 15.52
C ASP A 165 -9.61 -10.68 16.90
N GLN A 166 -8.28 -10.53 17.03
CA GLN A 166 -7.62 -10.04 18.23
C GLN A 166 -7.35 -8.53 18.19
N GLY A 167 -7.63 -7.87 17.05
CA GLY A 167 -7.40 -6.44 16.87
C GLY A 167 -5.99 -6.09 16.40
N ILE A 168 -5.19 -7.07 15.99
CA ILE A 168 -3.84 -6.83 15.44
C ILE A 168 -3.96 -6.46 13.97
N LEU A 169 -3.30 -5.36 13.58
CA LEU A 169 -3.25 -4.90 12.19
C LEU A 169 -2.70 -5.98 11.26
N LEU A 170 -3.30 -6.11 10.08
CA LEU A 170 -2.88 -7.07 9.06
C LEU A 170 -2.00 -6.42 8.00
N SER A 171 -1.03 -7.18 7.49
CA SER A 171 -0.33 -6.91 6.25
C SER A 171 -1.25 -7.18 5.04
N PRO A 172 -0.91 -6.68 3.83
CA PRO A 172 -1.63 -7.06 2.61
C PRO A 172 -1.64 -8.57 2.36
N GLU A 173 -0.55 -9.27 2.71
CA GLU A 173 -0.43 -10.73 2.58
C GLU A 173 -1.34 -11.45 3.59
N GLU A 174 -1.30 -11.06 4.86
CA GLU A 174 -2.15 -11.65 5.89
C GLU A 174 -3.63 -11.41 5.58
N PHE A 175 -3.97 -10.23 5.06
CA PHE A 175 -5.32 -9.92 4.60
C PHE A 175 -5.76 -10.85 3.47
N ARG A 176 -4.93 -10.99 2.43
CA ARG A 176 -5.17 -11.94 1.32
C ARG A 176 -5.36 -13.38 1.84
N TYR A 177 -4.46 -13.84 2.71
CA TYR A 177 -4.51 -15.17 3.29
C TYR A 177 -5.80 -15.41 4.06
N ARG A 178 -6.17 -14.48 4.95
CA ARG A 178 -7.39 -14.60 5.76
C ARG A 178 -8.65 -14.61 4.91
N LEU A 179 -8.73 -13.81 3.85
CA LEU A 179 -9.84 -13.88 2.90
C LEU A 179 -9.92 -15.26 2.22
N GLY A 180 -8.81 -15.75 1.67
CA GLY A 180 -8.77 -17.08 1.02
C GLY A 180 -9.14 -18.22 1.97
N GLN A 181 -8.72 -18.14 3.23
CA GLN A 181 -9.04 -19.13 4.26
C GLN A 181 -10.38 -18.88 4.97
N ARG A 182 -11.14 -17.85 4.56
CA ARG A 182 -12.40 -17.43 5.20
C ARG A 182 -12.26 -17.20 6.72
N LEU A 183 -11.09 -16.72 7.13
CA LEU A 183 -10.82 -16.32 8.51
C LEU A 183 -11.36 -14.91 8.80
N PRO A 184 -11.70 -14.60 10.06
CA PRO A 184 -12.26 -13.28 10.40
C PRO A 184 -11.33 -12.13 10.00
N VAL A 185 -11.87 -11.11 9.33
CA VAL A 185 -11.20 -9.84 9.07
C VAL A 185 -12.11 -8.73 9.55
N ARG A 186 -11.59 -7.85 10.41
CA ARG A 186 -12.35 -6.70 10.94
C ARG A 186 -11.90 -5.42 10.27
N LEU A 187 -12.88 -4.68 9.74
CA LEU A 187 -12.64 -3.38 9.14
C LEU A 187 -12.55 -2.33 10.26
N ASN A 188 -11.45 -1.59 10.32
CA ASN A 188 -11.17 -0.62 11.37
C ASN A 188 -11.27 -1.19 12.81
N GLY A 189 -10.99 -2.49 12.98
CA GLY A 189 -11.13 -3.20 14.26
C GLY A 189 -12.57 -3.45 14.71
N ASN A 190 -13.58 -3.07 13.92
CA ASN A 190 -14.98 -3.28 14.26
C ASN A 190 -15.40 -4.74 13.98
N PRO A 191 -15.90 -5.50 14.98
CA PRO A 191 -16.42 -6.85 14.78
C PRO A 191 -17.75 -6.92 14.04
N GLU A 192 -18.50 -5.82 13.94
CA GLU A 192 -19.83 -5.81 13.34
C GLU A 192 -19.76 -5.97 11.81
N SER A 193 -20.64 -6.81 11.25
CA SER A 193 -20.85 -6.83 9.80
C SER A 193 -21.81 -5.71 9.38
N SER A 194 -21.53 -5.13 8.22
CA SER A 194 -22.42 -4.20 7.53
C SER A 194 -22.33 -4.46 6.03
N GLU A 195 -23.32 -4.00 5.26
CA GLU A 195 -23.29 -4.11 3.79
C GLU A 195 -22.02 -3.50 3.20
N TRP A 196 -21.52 -2.42 3.81
CA TRP A 196 -20.27 -1.79 3.42
C TRP A 196 -19.05 -2.66 3.72
N ASN A 197 -19.01 -3.32 4.88
CA ASN A 197 -17.91 -4.21 5.25
C ASN A 197 -17.85 -5.40 4.28
N GLU A 198 -19.01 -6.00 3.99
CA GLU A 198 -19.11 -7.11 3.03
C GLU A 198 -18.69 -6.68 1.62
N PHE A 199 -19.15 -5.52 1.18
CA PHE A 199 -18.74 -4.93 -0.09
C PHE A 199 -17.21 -4.72 -0.16
N TYR A 200 -16.63 -4.09 0.87
CA TYR A 200 -15.19 -3.79 0.90
C TYR A 200 -14.34 -5.05 0.89
N LEU A 201 -14.70 -6.05 1.70
CA LEU A 201 -13.98 -7.32 1.75
C LEU A 201 -14.10 -8.09 0.42
N SER A 202 -15.26 -8.05 -0.24
CA SER A 202 -15.44 -8.63 -1.59
C SER A 202 -14.61 -7.90 -2.64
N TYR A 203 -14.64 -6.57 -2.62
CA TYR A 203 -13.83 -5.72 -3.49
C TYR A 203 -12.32 -5.99 -3.32
N MET A 204 -11.87 -6.15 -2.07
CA MET A 204 -10.47 -6.47 -1.81
C MET A 204 -10.14 -7.93 -2.12
N ALA A 205 -11.05 -8.88 -1.94
CA ALA A 205 -10.83 -10.28 -2.39
C ALA A 205 -10.54 -10.34 -3.89
N LYS A 206 -11.25 -9.52 -4.69
CA LYS A 206 -10.98 -9.34 -6.11
C LYS A 206 -9.57 -8.80 -6.36
N ASN A 207 -9.18 -7.73 -5.65
CA ASN A 207 -7.97 -6.96 -5.91
C ASN A 207 -6.70 -7.49 -5.21
N LEU A 208 -6.79 -8.45 -4.29
CA LEU A 208 -5.62 -9.00 -3.57
C LEU A 208 -5.05 -10.25 -4.26
N PHE A 209 -5.26 -10.43 -5.56
CA PHE A 209 -4.78 -11.63 -6.25
C PHE A 209 -3.25 -11.60 -6.40
N TRP A 210 -2.71 -10.49 -6.89
CA TRP A 210 -1.27 -10.26 -7.05
C TRP A 210 -0.93 -8.79 -6.78
N PHE A 211 0.35 -8.51 -6.52
CA PHE A 211 0.80 -7.18 -6.10
C PHE A 211 1.88 -6.62 -7.02
N MET A 212 1.92 -5.30 -7.14
CA MET A 212 3.01 -4.57 -7.77
C MET A 212 3.38 -3.35 -6.92
N THR A 213 4.66 -2.99 -6.87
CA THR A 213 5.15 -1.82 -6.12
C THR A 213 6.46 -1.31 -6.75
N PRO A 214 6.75 0.00 -6.71
CA PRO A 214 8.07 0.48 -7.12
C PRO A 214 9.16 -0.03 -6.16
N LEU A 215 10.36 -0.33 -6.70
CA LEU A 215 11.53 -0.71 -5.92
C LEU A 215 12.00 0.43 -5.01
N HIS A 216 11.91 1.66 -5.52
CA HIS A 216 12.25 2.89 -4.80
C HIS A 216 10.96 3.60 -4.38
N SER A 217 10.74 3.69 -3.08
CA SER A 217 9.66 4.50 -2.50
C SER A 217 10.20 5.88 -2.16
N GLU A 218 9.78 6.88 -2.92
CA GLU A 218 10.31 8.23 -2.85
C GLU A 218 9.26 9.27 -3.23
N TYR A 219 9.53 10.51 -2.85
CA TYR A 219 8.73 11.66 -3.26
C TYR A 219 8.72 11.81 -4.78
N ASN A 220 7.54 12.06 -5.35
CA ASN A 220 7.37 12.24 -6.79
C ASN A 220 7.98 11.09 -7.60
N ALA A 221 7.69 9.84 -7.19
CA ALA A 221 8.15 8.63 -7.87
C ALA A 221 7.73 8.59 -9.36
N GLU A 222 6.68 9.32 -9.73
CA GLU A 222 6.20 9.40 -11.11
C GLU A 222 7.01 10.30 -12.04
N ALA A 223 7.87 11.17 -11.49
CA ALA A 223 8.77 11.96 -12.31
C ALA A 223 9.50 11.11 -13.35
N VAL A 224 9.73 11.69 -14.54
CA VAL A 224 10.49 11.02 -15.60
C VAL A 224 11.89 10.75 -15.08
N ARG A 225 12.27 9.47 -15.04
CA ARG A 225 13.57 9.00 -14.56
C ARG A 225 14.23 8.14 -15.62
N PRO A 226 15.59 8.14 -15.69
CA PRO A 226 16.32 7.33 -16.67
C PRO A 226 16.02 5.84 -16.56
N SER A 227 15.73 5.36 -15.35
CA SER A 227 15.23 4.01 -15.11
C SER A 227 14.24 4.01 -13.95
N LYS A 228 13.25 3.13 -14.03
CA LYS A 228 12.33 2.76 -12.95
C LYS A 228 12.29 1.26 -12.83
N THR A 229 12.26 0.75 -11.60
CA THR A 229 12.12 -0.68 -11.35
C THR A 229 10.85 -0.93 -10.55
N TYR A 230 10.02 -1.83 -11.04
CA TYR A 230 8.87 -2.35 -10.31
C TYR A 230 9.16 -3.76 -9.84
N CYS A 231 8.63 -4.10 -8.67
CA CYS A 231 8.63 -5.45 -8.17
C CYS A 231 7.20 -5.96 -8.21
N VAL A 232 7.02 -7.22 -8.62
CA VAL A 232 5.73 -7.88 -8.61
C VAL A 232 5.77 -9.13 -7.74
N LEU A 233 4.68 -9.40 -7.03
CA LEU A 233 4.45 -10.65 -6.30
C LEU A 233 3.32 -11.40 -6.98
N LEU A 234 3.65 -12.52 -7.62
CA LEU A 234 2.72 -13.34 -8.38
C LEU A 234 2.47 -14.69 -7.69
N PRO A 235 1.23 -15.23 -7.70
CA PRO A 235 0.98 -16.62 -7.31
C PRO A 235 1.81 -17.61 -8.12
N GLU A 236 2.12 -18.78 -7.55
CA GLU A 236 3.16 -19.69 -8.06
C GLU A 236 3.04 -20.07 -9.55
N HIS A 237 1.80 -20.26 -10.01
CA HIS A 237 1.49 -20.72 -11.38
C HIS A 237 0.73 -19.69 -12.21
N PHE A 238 0.84 -18.41 -11.85
CA PHE A 238 0.14 -17.32 -12.52
C PHE A 238 1.11 -16.38 -13.24
N GLU A 239 0.76 -16.00 -14.47
CA GLU A 239 1.44 -14.98 -15.25
C GLU A 239 0.40 -14.02 -15.85
N PRO A 240 0.38 -12.74 -15.44
CA PRO A 240 -0.63 -11.80 -15.93
C PRO A 240 -0.36 -11.44 -17.41
N VAL A 241 -1.43 -11.21 -18.17
CA VAL A 241 -1.34 -10.92 -19.62
C VAL A 241 -0.48 -9.69 -19.89
N GLU A 242 -0.56 -8.67 -19.03
CA GLU A 242 0.23 -7.44 -19.14
C GLU A 242 1.75 -7.65 -19.03
N MET A 243 2.20 -8.72 -18.37
CA MET A 243 3.62 -9.05 -18.27
C MET A 243 4.14 -9.89 -19.44
N LYS A 244 3.27 -10.32 -20.35
CA LYS A 244 3.70 -11.00 -21.59
C LYS A 244 4.30 -10.04 -22.62
N GLN A 245 4.03 -8.74 -22.47
CA GLN A 245 4.62 -7.70 -23.31
C GLN A 245 5.88 -7.15 -22.63
N ALA A 246 6.88 -6.77 -23.43
CA ALA A 246 8.05 -6.11 -22.89
C ALA A 246 7.65 -4.76 -22.26
N PRO A 247 8.15 -4.43 -21.05
CA PRO A 247 7.91 -3.13 -20.46
C PRO A 247 8.56 -2.01 -21.31
N PRO A 248 8.19 -0.73 -21.09
CA PRO A 248 8.89 0.39 -21.71
C PRO A 248 10.40 0.34 -21.48
N GLU A 249 11.21 0.89 -22.40
CA GLU A 249 12.69 0.78 -22.37
C GLU A 249 13.33 1.26 -21.05
N ASN A 250 12.72 2.23 -20.37
CA ASN A 250 13.20 2.77 -19.09
C ASN A 250 12.60 2.06 -17.87
N VAL A 251 11.86 0.97 -18.05
CA VAL A 251 11.19 0.23 -16.98
C VAL A 251 11.73 -1.20 -16.91
N SER A 252 12.15 -1.62 -15.73
CA SER A 252 12.47 -3.01 -15.43
C SER A 252 11.50 -3.59 -14.40
N VAL A 253 11.29 -4.91 -14.46
CA VAL A 253 10.37 -5.62 -13.56
C VAL A 253 11.11 -6.77 -12.90
N ILE A 254 11.11 -6.80 -11.57
CA ILE A 254 11.58 -7.92 -10.75
C ILE A 254 10.36 -8.76 -10.38
N VAL A 255 10.36 -10.02 -10.81
CA VAL A 255 9.29 -10.97 -10.50
C VAL A 255 9.68 -11.78 -9.28
N SER A 256 8.83 -11.76 -8.26
CA SER A 256 8.90 -12.67 -7.12
C SER A 256 7.65 -13.52 -7.07
N ARG A 257 7.83 -14.78 -6.67
CA ARG A 257 6.73 -15.67 -6.28
C ARG A 257 6.73 -15.96 -4.79
N SER A 258 7.65 -15.37 -4.03
CA SER A 258 7.82 -15.57 -2.59
C SER A 258 7.45 -14.29 -1.83
N PRO A 259 6.46 -14.34 -0.92
CA PRO A 259 6.10 -13.20 -0.10
C PRO A 259 7.22 -12.83 0.87
N LEU A 260 8.07 -13.79 1.26
CA LEU A 260 9.20 -13.53 2.16
C LEU A 260 10.18 -12.50 1.57
N HIS A 261 10.44 -12.53 0.26
CA HIS A 261 11.32 -11.54 -0.38
C HIS A 261 10.57 -10.24 -0.67
N PHE A 262 9.33 -10.34 -1.15
CA PHE A 262 8.55 -9.17 -1.52
C PHE A 262 8.18 -8.32 -0.31
N TRP A 263 7.76 -8.95 0.79
CA TRP A 263 7.41 -8.32 2.08
C TRP A 263 8.57 -8.38 3.08
N SER A 264 9.81 -8.51 2.60
CA SER A 264 10.98 -8.46 3.46
C SER A 264 10.98 -7.16 4.31
N PRO A 265 11.43 -7.23 5.57
CA PRO A 265 11.64 -6.03 6.37
C PRO A 265 12.59 -5.06 5.66
N PRO A 266 12.38 -3.73 5.78
CA PRO A 266 13.33 -2.76 5.29
C PRO A 266 14.73 -2.99 5.89
N ALA A 267 15.77 -2.79 5.08
CA ALA A 267 17.13 -2.81 5.62
C ALA A 267 17.30 -1.72 6.69
N ALA A 268 17.95 -2.09 7.81
CA ALA A 268 18.29 -1.15 8.88
C ALA A 268 19.14 0.00 8.33
N HIS A 269 18.84 1.24 8.72
CA HIS A 269 19.67 2.36 8.32
C HIS A 269 21.06 2.23 8.96
N VAL A 270 22.11 2.52 8.18
CA VAL A 270 23.49 2.54 8.71
C VAL A 270 23.65 3.59 9.84
N ALA A 271 22.79 4.61 9.87
CA ALA A 271 22.75 5.61 10.94
C ALA A 271 22.33 5.07 12.33
N ASP A 272 21.63 3.92 12.39
CA ASP A 272 21.24 3.30 13.66
C ASP A 272 22.39 2.57 14.36
N LYS A 273 23.57 2.49 13.74
CA LYS A 273 24.76 1.84 14.31
C LYS A 273 25.67 2.78 15.11
N GLU A 274 25.45 4.10 15.10
CA GLU A 274 26.32 5.06 15.80
C GLU A 274 25.85 5.49 17.20
N THR A 275 24.71 4.98 17.69
CA THR A 275 24.18 5.33 19.03
C THR A 275 24.32 4.23 20.08
N ALA A 276 25.10 3.18 19.82
CA ALA A 276 25.49 2.26 20.90
C ALA A 276 26.57 2.92 21.77
N PRO A 277 26.32 3.23 23.06
CA PRO A 277 27.38 3.71 23.93
C PRO A 277 28.41 2.59 24.08
N ALA A 278 29.68 2.93 23.82
CA ALA A 278 30.80 2.06 24.14
C ALA A 278 30.70 1.67 25.63
N LYS A 279 30.65 0.37 25.90
CA LYS A 279 30.80 -0.18 27.24
C LYS A 279 32.23 0.02 27.74
#